data_AF-A0A6G1Q6M5-F1
#
_entry.id   AF-A0A6G1Q6M5-F1
#
_cell.length_a   1.000
_cell.length_b   1.000
_cell.length_c   1.000
_cell.angle_alpha   90.00
_cell.angle_beta   90.00
_cell.angle_gamma   90.00
#
_symmetry.space_group_name_H-M   'P 1'
#
loop_
_entity.id
_entity.type
_entity.pdbx_description
1 polymer ?
#
loop_
_entity_poly.entity_id
_entity_poly.type
_entity_poly.pdbx_seq_one_letter_code
_entity_poly.pdbx_strand_id
1 'polypeptide(L)'
;MTSLKTWCLLSLSVLLLSISPTETEVVQSMSDCEGFLLNENPPQIPDILINGTIMDQNRYKTICQTYENTRRFVTLYDTNNKIPVFSAYKYRGERRLDEDKRRPKNVSWKIEPQLEERESMSNMWDDVYKNQAINNDYRNTTIFDRGHVFPCSHAFDQSDKVSTFTLTNVVPQIKSFNQGSWSKMESCVKCVLQKYCINNNNDPEGFVVTGAKPGTETLNKKVNIPSVLWSAFCCYSKNKNKWLASAHWGNNIAEDSKSKYLETKTLKELHQELNIEAFPNSPQCPLTETVSEFYPEINLDNDCKNMCPPQASSAPPTTTTPTFTRHQLMMLYHRSKLMCRKALRRRANQSSSQSLRLRRLCLDLIRSRLRFDESNLPLKEVLLELLNNGDLYHDENDHNHPKLLPKSITIVN
;
A
#
# COMPACT_ATOMS: atom_id res chain seq x y z
N MET A 1 2.09 -7.85 -89.36
CA MET A 1 1.91 -6.42 -88.99
C MET A 1 0.80 -6.32 -87.97
N THR A 2 0.94 -5.37 -87.02
CA THR A 2 0.05 -4.96 -85.89
C THR A 2 -0.14 -5.99 -84.77
N SER A 3 0.60 -5.92 -83.64
CA SER A 3 0.55 -4.97 -82.50
C SER A 3 -0.72 -5.11 -81.64
N LEU A 4 -0.57 -5.52 -80.37
CA LEU A 4 -1.12 -4.78 -79.23
C LEU A 4 -0.64 -5.35 -77.86
N LYS A 5 -0.07 -4.42 -77.07
CA LYS A 5 -0.18 -4.25 -75.61
C LYS A 5 0.40 -5.32 -74.66
N THR A 6 1.62 -5.01 -74.21
CA THR A 6 2.05 -5.00 -72.81
C THR A 6 0.89 -4.67 -71.86
N TRP A 7 0.81 -5.33 -70.70
CA TRP A 7 0.47 -4.72 -69.41
C TRP A 7 1.18 -5.51 -68.30
N CYS A 8 2.06 -4.81 -67.58
CA CYS A 8 2.74 -5.29 -66.39
C CYS A 8 1.71 -5.59 -65.29
N LEU A 9 1.67 -6.83 -64.83
CA LEU A 9 1.07 -7.17 -63.55
C LEU A 9 2.05 -6.76 -62.45
N LEU A 10 1.89 -5.53 -61.96
CA LEU A 10 2.43 -5.12 -60.66
C LEU A 10 1.71 -5.96 -59.59
N SER A 11 2.36 -7.00 -59.09
CA SER A 11 1.96 -7.68 -57.87
C SER A 11 2.06 -6.68 -56.72
N LEU A 12 0.92 -6.14 -56.29
CA LEU A 12 0.79 -5.36 -55.08
C LEU A 12 1.23 -6.25 -53.90
N SER A 13 2.47 -6.06 -53.47
CA SER A 13 2.95 -6.49 -52.16
C SER A 13 2.14 -5.73 -51.12
N VAL A 14 1.10 -6.37 -50.59
CA VAL A 14 0.39 -5.90 -49.39
C VAL A 14 1.39 -5.98 -48.25
N LEU A 15 2.07 -4.87 -47.96
CA LEU A 15 2.66 -4.63 -46.65
C LEU A 15 1.49 -4.69 -45.65
N LEU A 16 1.30 -5.84 -45.02
CA LEU A 16 0.67 -5.92 -43.72
C LEU A 16 1.60 -5.20 -42.74
N LEU A 17 1.51 -3.87 -42.73
CA LEU A 17 1.89 -3.09 -41.56
C LEU A 17 0.95 -3.58 -40.46
N SER A 18 1.43 -4.52 -39.66
CA SER A 18 0.85 -4.84 -38.37
C SER A 18 0.78 -3.52 -37.61
N ILE A 19 -0.40 -2.93 -37.55
CA ILE A 19 -0.69 -1.81 -36.66
C ILE A 19 -0.60 -2.41 -35.26
N SER A 20 0.59 -2.33 -34.65
CA SER A 20 0.73 -2.60 -33.23
C SER A 20 -0.19 -1.60 -32.52
N PRO A 21 -1.17 -2.03 -31.70
CA PRO A 21 -1.97 -1.08 -30.96
C PRO A 21 -1.06 -0.33 -29.98
N THR A 22 -0.94 0.98 -30.20
CA THR A 22 -0.06 1.96 -29.54
C THR A 22 -0.66 2.51 -28.23
N GLU A 23 -1.33 1.67 -27.45
CA GLU A 23 -2.14 2.09 -26.30
C GLU A 23 -1.72 1.33 -25.03
N THR A 24 -1.97 1.93 -23.85
CA THR A 24 -1.88 1.21 -22.56
C THR A 24 -2.60 -0.14 -22.65
N GLU A 25 -1.94 -1.20 -22.20
CA GLU A 25 -2.45 -2.56 -22.33
C GLU A 25 -3.16 -2.99 -21.04
N VAL A 26 -4.45 -3.32 -21.14
CA VAL A 26 -5.18 -4.02 -20.08
C VAL A 26 -5.04 -5.52 -20.35
N VAL A 27 -4.34 -6.21 -19.46
CA VAL A 27 -3.95 -7.61 -19.62
C VAL A 27 -4.64 -8.51 -18.60
N GLN A 28 -4.66 -9.82 -18.87
CA GLN A 28 -5.32 -10.82 -18.02
C GLN A 28 -4.43 -11.26 -16.86
N SER A 29 -3.10 -11.22 -17.04
CA SER A 29 -2.14 -11.64 -16.03
C SER A 29 -1.13 -10.54 -15.71
N MET A 30 -0.70 -10.48 -14.45
CA MET A 30 0.42 -9.63 -14.06
C MET A 30 1.73 -9.99 -14.75
N SER A 31 1.92 -11.27 -15.06
CA SER A 31 3.11 -11.76 -15.77
C SER A 31 3.26 -11.12 -17.16
N ASP A 32 2.18 -10.60 -17.73
CA ASP A 32 2.23 -9.96 -19.04
C ASP A 32 2.88 -8.55 -18.95
N CYS A 33 3.04 -7.99 -17.74
CA CYS A 33 3.69 -6.71 -17.45
C CYS A 33 5.04 -6.88 -16.70
N GLU A 34 6.01 -7.54 -17.33
CA GLU A 34 7.32 -7.84 -16.73
C GLU A 34 8.18 -6.60 -16.40
N GLY A 35 9.08 -6.75 -15.43
CA GLY A 35 10.20 -5.83 -15.16
C GLY A 35 9.97 -4.82 -14.04
N PHE A 36 8.79 -4.85 -13.40
CA PHE A 36 8.39 -3.94 -12.34
C PHE A 36 8.23 -4.59 -10.96
N LEU A 37 8.21 -5.93 -10.92
CA LEU A 37 8.03 -6.73 -9.72
C LEU A 37 9.32 -7.48 -9.41
N LEU A 38 9.64 -7.62 -8.12
CA LEU A 38 10.83 -8.36 -7.72
C LEU A 38 10.64 -9.85 -8.07
N ASN A 39 11.56 -10.39 -8.88
CA ASN A 39 11.48 -11.76 -9.42
C ASN A 39 10.16 -12.05 -10.17
N GLU A 40 9.49 -11.01 -10.68
CA GLU A 40 8.17 -11.08 -11.33
C GLU A 40 7.05 -11.69 -10.44
N ASN A 41 7.26 -11.71 -9.13
CA ASN A 41 6.26 -12.18 -8.17
C ASN A 41 5.38 -11.00 -7.73
N PRO A 42 4.09 -10.99 -8.09
CA PRO A 42 3.21 -9.92 -7.66
C PRO A 42 2.79 -10.09 -6.20
N PRO A 43 2.44 -9.01 -5.48
CA PRO A 43 1.94 -9.06 -4.10
C PRO A 43 0.83 -10.10 -3.87
N GLN A 44 0.78 -10.65 -2.65
CA GLN A 44 -0.39 -11.42 -2.18
C GLN A 44 -1.34 -10.49 -1.45
N ILE A 45 -2.57 -10.41 -1.95
CA ILE A 45 -3.65 -9.65 -1.33
C ILE A 45 -4.87 -10.57 -1.26
N PRO A 46 -5.28 -11.02 -0.05
CA PRO A 46 -6.39 -11.94 0.13
C PRO A 46 -7.64 -11.50 -0.62
N ASP A 47 -8.33 -12.49 -1.18
CA ASP A 47 -9.57 -12.33 -1.97
C ASP A 47 -9.42 -11.52 -3.27
N ILE A 48 -8.24 -10.98 -3.58
CA ILE A 48 -7.99 -10.15 -4.76
C ILE A 48 -6.95 -10.78 -5.68
N LEU A 49 -5.76 -11.08 -5.15
CA LEU A 49 -4.62 -11.58 -5.91
C LEU A 49 -3.87 -12.62 -5.07
N ILE A 50 -4.00 -13.89 -5.45
CA ILE A 50 -3.45 -15.03 -4.72
C ILE A 50 -2.56 -15.83 -5.67
N ASN A 51 -1.28 -15.96 -5.35
CA ASN A 51 -0.27 -16.68 -6.14
C ASN A 51 -0.27 -16.25 -7.61
N GLY A 52 -0.33 -14.93 -7.85
CA GLY A 52 -0.40 -14.34 -9.18
C GLY A 52 -1.76 -14.48 -9.89
N THR A 53 -2.73 -15.15 -9.27
CA THR A 53 -4.10 -15.31 -9.82
C THR A 53 -5.01 -14.22 -9.30
N ILE A 54 -5.58 -13.43 -10.21
CA ILE A 54 -6.63 -12.46 -9.89
C ILE A 54 -7.95 -13.22 -9.64
N MET A 55 -8.53 -13.04 -8.46
CA MET A 55 -9.68 -13.82 -7.99
C MET A 55 -11.01 -13.42 -8.63
N ASP A 56 -11.13 -12.16 -9.05
CA ASP A 56 -12.28 -11.64 -9.79
C ASP A 56 -11.79 -10.84 -11.01
N GLN A 57 -11.58 -11.56 -12.12
CA GLN A 57 -11.12 -11.00 -13.39
C GLN A 57 -12.13 -10.04 -14.03
N ASN A 58 -13.40 -10.00 -13.60
CA ASN A 58 -14.37 -9.02 -14.09
C ASN A 58 -14.15 -7.65 -13.44
N ARG A 59 -13.69 -7.65 -12.18
CA ARG A 59 -13.48 -6.44 -11.38
C ARG A 59 -12.05 -5.93 -11.40
N TYR A 60 -11.08 -6.81 -11.17
CA TYR A 60 -9.69 -6.41 -11.02
C TYR A 60 -8.97 -6.54 -12.36
N LYS A 61 -8.37 -5.45 -12.81
CA LYS A 61 -7.73 -5.36 -14.13
C LYS A 61 -6.26 -5.02 -13.98
N THR A 62 -5.39 -5.84 -14.55
CA THR A 62 -3.97 -5.52 -14.66
C THR A 62 -3.76 -4.55 -15.81
N ILE A 63 -2.99 -3.50 -15.57
CA ILE A 63 -2.71 -2.45 -16.54
C ILE A 63 -1.19 -2.32 -16.67
N CYS A 64 -0.64 -2.64 -17.85
CA CYS A 64 0.74 -2.33 -18.19
C CYS A 64 0.81 -0.86 -18.59
N GLN A 65 1.03 0.01 -17.61
CA GLN A 65 1.02 1.46 -17.78
C GLN A 65 2.10 1.87 -18.78
N THR A 66 1.67 2.32 -19.96
CA THR A 66 2.53 2.55 -21.12
C THR A 66 2.45 4.00 -21.54
N TYR A 67 3.59 4.63 -21.75
CA TYR A 67 3.66 6.00 -22.24
C TYR A 67 4.81 6.13 -23.24
N GLU A 68 4.50 6.71 -24.41
CA GLU A 68 5.41 6.81 -25.55
C GLU A 68 5.99 5.44 -25.94
N ASN A 69 5.10 4.44 -26.10
CA ASN A 69 5.44 3.06 -26.48
C ASN A 69 6.41 2.35 -25.53
N THR A 70 6.56 2.85 -24.31
CA THR A 70 7.43 2.26 -23.29
C THR A 70 6.59 1.92 -22.07
N ARG A 71 6.66 0.67 -21.62
CA ARG A 71 6.06 0.25 -20.34
C ARG A 71 6.83 0.93 -19.21
N ARG A 72 6.11 1.56 -18.28
CA ARG A 72 6.68 2.42 -17.23
C ARG A 72 6.48 1.84 -15.83
N PHE A 73 5.33 1.22 -15.59
CA PHE A 73 4.98 0.55 -14.33
C PHE A 73 3.79 -0.39 -14.55
N VAL A 74 3.40 -1.16 -13.53
CA VAL A 74 2.19 -1.99 -13.55
C VAL A 74 1.22 -1.53 -12.48
N THR A 75 -0.07 -1.55 -12.78
CA THR A 75 -1.15 -1.26 -11.83
C THR A 75 -2.16 -2.39 -11.83
N LEU A 76 -2.53 -2.89 -10.65
CA LEU A 76 -3.77 -3.66 -10.48
C LEU A 76 -4.88 -2.71 -10.06
N TYR A 77 -5.92 -2.62 -10.86
CA TYR A 77 -6.97 -1.63 -10.72
C TYR A 77 -8.31 -2.27 -10.35
N ASP A 78 -9.02 -1.68 -9.39
CA ASP A 78 -10.36 -2.12 -8.99
C ASP A 78 -11.42 -1.27 -9.72
N THR A 79 -12.09 -1.83 -10.73
CA THR A 79 -13.05 -1.08 -11.56
C THR A 79 -14.33 -0.69 -10.81
N ASN A 80 -14.68 -1.43 -9.77
CA ASN A 80 -15.84 -1.13 -8.93
C ASN A 80 -15.55 0.09 -8.06
N ASN A 81 -14.41 0.08 -7.35
CA ASN A 81 -14.01 1.20 -6.49
C ASN A 81 -13.33 2.36 -7.23
N LYS A 82 -12.92 2.15 -8.48
CA LYS A 82 -12.26 3.13 -9.35
C LYS A 82 -10.97 3.69 -8.76
N ILE A 83 -10.24 2.84 -8.04
CA ILE A 83 -8.92 3.15 -7.48
C ILE A 83 -7.96 1.99 -7.74
N PRO A 84 -6.65 2.24 -7.82
CA PRO A 84 -5.65 1.17 -7.80
C PRO A 84 -5.75 0.36 -6.50
N VAL A 85 -5.70 -0.96 -6.62
CA VAL A 85 -5.35 -1.84 -5.50
C VAL A 85 -3.90 -1.58 -5.13
N PHE A 86 -3.03 -1.57 -6.14
CA PHE A 86 -1.64 -1.12 -6.04
C PHE A 86 -1.04 -0.77 -7.41
N SER A 87 0.04 0.00 -7.38
CA SER A 87 0.99 0.14 -8.49
C SER A 87 2.37 -0.37 -8.04
N ALA A 88 3.07 -1.09 -8.91
CA ALA A 88 4.43 -1.56 -8.70
C ALA A 88 5.37 -1.03 -9.78
N TYR A 89 6.58 -0.65 -9.38
CA TYR A 89 7.57 -0.06 -10.26
C TYR A 89 8.99 -0.36 -9.79
N LYS A 90 9.91 -0.35 -10.75
CA LYS A 90 11.35 -0.41 -10.51
C LYS A 90 11.91 1.00 -10.43
N TYR A 91 12.42 1.37 -9.26
CA TYR A 91 13.21 2.59 -9.08
C TYR A 91 14.56 2.43 -9.78
N ARG A 92 14.92 3.39 -10.64
CA ARG A 92 16.14 3.37 -11.46
C ARG A 92 17.09 4.53 -11.13
N GLY A 93 16.84 5.21 -10.01
CA GLY A 93 17.43 6.51 -9.73
C GLY A 93 16.63 7.65 -10.35
N GLU A 94 17.09 8.88 -10.14
CA GLU A 94 16.67 10.03 -10.94
C GLU A 94 17.78 10.34 -11.96
N ARG A 95 17.41 10.44 -13.24
CA ARG A 95 18.38 10.65 -14.32
C ARG A 95 19.19 11.93 -14.05
N ARG A 96 20.52 11.80 -14.06
CA ARG A 96 21.45 12.86 -13.60
C ARG A 96 21.85 13.90 -14.66
N LEU A 97 21.52 13.66 -15.93
CA LEU A 97 21.92 14.52 -17.05
C LEU A 97 20.88 15.61 -17.29
N ASP A 98 21.27 16.88 -17.14
CA ASP A 98 20.74 18.17 -17.64
C ASP A 98 19.21 18.39 -17.71
N GLU A 99 18.43 17.45 -17.23
CA GLU A 99 16.98 17.43 -17.31
C GLU A 99 16.35 18.02 -16.06
N ASP A 100 15.20 18.62 -16.28
CA ASP A 100 14.40 19.20 -15.22
C ASP A 100 13.86 18.11 -14.29
N LYS A 101 14.43 18.02 -13.08
CA LYS A 101 13.97 17.09 -12.03
C LYS A 101 12.57 17.46 -11.49
N ARG A 102 12.09 18.66 -11.77
CA ARG A 102 10.82 19.17 -11.23
C ARG A 102 9.65 18.35 -11.76
N ARG A 103 8.59 18.31 -10.96
CA ARG A 103 7.30 17.77 -11.39
C ARG A 103 6.85 18.48 -12.67
N PRO A 104 6.45 17.74 -13.72
CA PRO A 104 5.88 18.31 -14.93
C PRO A 104 4.75 19.29 -14.63
N LYS A 105 4.77 20.47 -15.28
CA LYS A 105 3.69 21.46 -15.17
C LYS A 105 2.65 21.22 -16.26
N ASN A 106 1.39 21.52 -15.96
CA ASN A 106 0.27 21.50 -16.92
C ASN A 106 0.04 20.15 -17.64
N VAL A 107 0.41 19.03 -17.01
CA VAL A 107 0.11 17.71 -17.55
C VAL A 107 -1.37 17.40 -17.36
N SER A 108 -2.03 17.04 -18.47
CA SER A 108 -3.40 16.54 -18.43
C SER A 108 -3.43 15.14 -17.84
N TRP A 109 -4.36 14.93 -16.90
CA TRP A 109 -4.67 13.61 -16.36
C TRP A 109 -5.33 12.75 -17.42
N LYS A 110 -4.76 11.56 -17.62
CA LYS A 110 -5.18 10.61 -18.64
C LYS A 110 -6.08 9.54 -18.04
N ILE A 111 -6.87 8.93 -18.90
CA ILE A 111 -7.69 7.76 -18.62
C ILE A 111 -7.11 6.57 -19.40
N GLU A 112 -7.57 5.36 -19.10
CA GLU A 112 -7.25 4.15 -19.86
C GLU A 112 -8.50 3.70 -20.64
N PRO A 113 -8.63 4.08 -21.93
CA PRO A 113 -9.85 3.80 -22.70
C PRO A 113 -10.19 2.30 -22.76
N GLN A 114 -9.17 1.45 -22.70
CA GLN A 114 -9.27 -0.02 -22.78
C GLN A 114 -9.99 -0.66 -21.57
N LEU A 115 -10.20 0.09 -20.48
CA LEU A 115 -11.03 -0.36 -19.35
C LEU A 115 -12.53 -0.27 -19.66
N GLU A 116 -12.93 0.51 -20.68
CA GLU A 116 -14.33 0.65 -21.04
C GLU A 116 -14.71 -0.33 -22.15
N GLU A 117 -15.85 -1.00 -21.96
CA GLU A 117 -16.48 -1.81 -22.99
C GLU A 117 -17.15 -0.87 -24.01
N ARG A 118 -16.42 -0.43 -25.04
CA ARG A 118 -17.00 0.39 -26.12
C ARG A 118 -16.73 -0.22 -27.49
N GLU A 119 -17.80 -0.44 -28.24
CA GLU A 119 -17.75 -0.89 -29.64
C GLU A 119 -17.31 0.21 -30.61
N SER A 120 -17.32 1.50 -30.21
CA SER A 120 -16.71 2.57 -31.00
C SER A 120 -16.26 3.76 -30.14
N MET A 121 -15.12 4.35 -30.51
CA MET A 121 -14.55 5.55 -29.88
C MET A 121 -15.26 6.87 -30.31
N SER A 122 -16.47 6.81 -30.85
CA SER A 122 -17.00 7.92 -31.67
C SER A 122 -17.49 9.14 -30.89
N ASN A 123 -17.76 9.05 -29.57
CA ASN A 123 -18.33 10.16 -28.81
C ASN A 123 -17.65 10.33 -27.45
N MET A 124 -16.56 11.10 -27.43
CA MET A 124 -15.76 11.46 -26.24
C MET A 124 -16.45 12.45 -25.27
N TRP A 125 -17.75 12.70 -25.43
CA TRP A 125 -18.46 13.80 -24.73
C TRP A 125 -19.53 13.35 -23.72
N ASP A 126 -19.91 12.07 -23.68
CA ASP A 126 -21.02 11.62 -22.83
C ASP A 126 -20.62 10.66 -21.69
N ASP A 127 -21.32 10.83 -20.57
CA ASP A 127 -21.06 10.40 -19.18
C ASP A 127 -21.07 8.88 -18.90
N VAL A 128 -20.37 8.06 -19.70
CA VAL A 128 -20.39 6.59 -19.50
C VAL A 128 -18.98 5.99 -19.41
N TYR A 129 -18.15 6.53 -18.53
CA TYR A 129 -16.99 5.80 -18.00
C TYR A 129 -17.47 5.04 -16.76
N LYS A 130 -17.63 3.73 -16.89
CA LYS A 130 -18.19 2.86 -15.83
C LYS A 130 -17.10 2.23 -14.98
N ASN A 131 -15.96 1.94 -15.59
CA ASN A 131 -14.96 1.06 -15.03
C ASN A 131 -13.76 1.81 -14.46
N GLN A 132 -13.69 3.14 -14.60
CA GLN A 132 -12.61 3.95 -14.07
C GLN A 132 -13.07 5.33 -13.62
N ALA A 133 -12.19 6.02 -12.89
CA ALA A 133 -12.38 7.42 -12.54
C ALA A 133 -12.07 8.34 -13.73
N ILE A 134 -12.80 9.45 -13.84
CA ILE A 134 -12.53 10.51 -14.82
C ILE A 134 -12.18 11.83 -14.14
N ASN A 135 -11.69 12.78 -14.93
CA ASN A 135 -11.26 14.09 -14.43
C ASN A 135 -12.34 14.82 -13.64
N ASN A 136 -13.60 14.69 -14.06
CA ASN A 136 -14.76 15.32 -13.45
C ASN A 136 -15.04 14.77 -12.04
N ASP A 137 -14.74 13.48 -11.78
CA ASP A 137 -14.97 12.84 -10.48
C ASP A 137 -14.08 13.44 -9.37
N TYR A 138 -13.00 14.11 -9.73
CA TYR A 138 -12.09 14.81 -8.81
C TYR A 138 -12.24 16.33 -8.83
N ARG A 139 -13.31 16.87 -9.46
CA ARG A 139 -13.60 18.31 -9.41
C ARG A 139 -14.34 18.69 -8.13
N ASN A 140 -14.31 19.98 -7.81
CA ASN A 140 -15.04 20.62 -6.72
C ASN A 140 -14.75 20.05 -5.31
N THR A 141 -13.60 19.41 -5.13
CA THR A 141 -13.09 19.00 -3.81
C THR A 141 -12.01 19.96 -3.33
N THR A 142 -12.12 20.43 -2.10
CA THR A 142 -11.11 21.27 -1.44
C THR A 142 -10.20 20.47 -0.50
N ILE A 143 -10.70 19.34 -0.01
CA ILE A 143 -10.08 18.49 1.01
C ILE A 143 -9.28 17.31 0.45
N PHE A 144 -9.56 16.88 -0.78
CA PHE A 144 -8.85 15.76 -1.42
C PHE A 144 -7.96 16.25 -2.56
N ASP A 145 -6.77 15.68 -2.63
CA ASP A 145 -5.89 15.72 -3.80
C ASP A 145 -6.06 14.42 -4.63
N ARG A 146 -5.60 14.45 -5.88
CA ARG A 146 -5.29 13.24 -6.65
C ARG A 146 -3.94 12.70 -6.15
N GLY A 147 -3.97 11.87 -5.11
CA GLY A 147 -2.79 11.28 -4.49
C GLY A 147 -2.23 10.16 -5.36
N HIS A 148 -0.94 10.23 -5.73
CA HIS A 148 -0.33 9.22 -6.59
C HIS A 148 -0.01 7.95 -5.79
N VAL A 149 -0.10 6.80 -6.45
CA VAL A 149 0.34 5.51 -5.91
C VAL A 149 1.75 5.18 -6.38
N PHE A 150 2.03 5.31 -7.69
CA PHE A 150 3.40 5.52 -8.15
C PHE A 150 3.72 7.03 -8.16
N PRO A 151 4.52 7.53 -7.21
CA PRO A 151 4.80 8.96 -7.11
C PRO A 151 5.70 9.46 -8.24
N CYS A 152 5.33 10.60 -8.80
CA CYS A 152 6.11 11.32 -9.80
C CYS A 152 7.54 11.66 -9.34
N SER A 153 7.80 11.76 -8.03
CA SER A 153 9.14 12.01 -7.50
C SER A 153 10.10 10.83 -7.68
N HIS A 154 9.59 9.59 -7.81
CA HIS A 154 10.37 8.36 -7.98
C HIS A 154 10.60 7.99 -9.45
N ALA A 155 9.90 8.65 -10.37
CA ALA A 155 10.05 8.45 -11.81
C ALA A 155 11.45 8.84 -12.31
N PHE A 156 11.99 8.06 -13.26
CA PHE A 156 13.38 8.16 -13.70
C PHE A 156 13.67 9.42 -14.53
N ASP A 157 12.83 9.69 -15.52
CA ASP A 157 12.95 10.81 -16.47
C ASP A 157 11.60 11.55 -16.64
N GLN A 158 11.57 12.57 -17.50
CA GLN A 158 10.36 13.38 -17.70
C GLN A 158 9.19 12.58 -18.29
N SER A 159 9.44 11.63 -19.20
CA SER A 159 8.39 10.78 -19.77
C SER A 159 7.83 9.81 -18.73
N ASP A 160 8.67 9.21 -17.90
CA ASP A 160 8.24 8.46 -16.72
C ASP A 160 7.38 9.34 -15.81
N LYS A 161 7.81 10.58 -15.52
CA LYS A 161 7.05 11.51 -14.68
C LYS A 161 5.67 11.81 -15.28
N VAL A 162 5.56 12.01 -16.59
CA VAL A 162 4.27 12.26 -17.26
C VAL A 162 3.38 11.00 -17.26
N SER A 163 3.98 9.81 -17.31
CA SER A 163 3.24 8.54 -17.28
C SER A 163 2.51 8.32 -15.95
N THR A 164 2.98 8.91 -14.84
CA THR A 164 2.31 8.74 -13.54
C THR A 164 0.99 9.50 -13.42
N PHE A 165 0.65 10.36 -14.39
CA PHE A 165 -0.56 11.20 -14.40
C PHE A 165 -1.73 10.50 -15.08
N THR A 166 -2.00 9.26 -14.69
CA THR A 166 -3.18 8.49 -15.09
C THR A 166 -4.14 8.41 -13.90
N LEU A 167 -5.45 8.44 -14.16
CA LEU A 167 -6.47 8.36 -13.10
C LEU A 167 -6.54 6.96 -12.47
N THR A 168 -5.99 5.97 -13.14
CA THR A 168 -5.79 4.60 -12.64
C THR A 168 -4.62 4.48 -11.66
N ASN A 169 -3.72 5.48 -11.59
CA ASN A 169 -2.58 5.52 -10.66
C ASN A 169 -2.81 6.48 -9.46
N VAL A 170 -4.05 6.93 -9.23
CA VAL A 170 -4.36 7.86 -8.13
C VAL A 170 -5.55 7.46 -7.30
N VAL A 171 -5.60 7.98 -6.08
CA VAL A 171 -6.73 7.86 -5.16
C VAL A 171 -7.16 9.24 -4.64
N PRO A 172 -8.41 9.41 -4.18
CA PRO A 172 -8.77 10.57 -3.36
C PRO A 172 -8.00 10.52 -2.03
N GLN A 173 -6.97 11.36 -1.91
CA GLN A 173 -6.13 11.40 -0.72
C GLN A 173 -6.34 12.72 0.02
N ILE A 174 -6.54 12.67 1.34
CA ILE A 174 -6.71 13.88 2.15
C ILE A 174 -5.49 14.78 1.96
N LYS A 175 -5.73 16.04 1.60
CA LYS A 175 -4.70 17.01 1.21
C LYS A 175 -3.59 17.15 2.25
N SER A 176 -3.94 17.27 3.54
CA SER A 176 -2.95 17.39 4.61
C SER A 176 -2.14 16.10 4.82
N PHE A 177 -2.70 14.94 4.52
CA PHE A 177 -1.98 13.67 4.56
C PHE A 177 -1.05 13.50 3.34
N ASN A 178 -1.57 13.72 2.13
CA ASN A 178 -0.83 13.67 0.86
C ASN A 178 0.38 14.60 0.89
N GLN A 179 0.17 15.88 1.22
CA GLN A 179 1.22 16.91 1.23
C GLN A 179 2.05 16.91 2.52
N GLY A 180 1.61 16.18 3.53
CA GLY A 180 2.23 16.08 4.85
C GLY A 180 3.07 14.82 4.98
N SER A 181 2.64 13.92 5.87
CA SER A 181 3.44 12.75 6.22
C SER A 181 3.65 11.76 5.06
N TRP A 182 2.73 11.69 4.09
CA TRP A 182 2.87 10.84 2.91
C TRP A 182 3.97 11.31 1.96
N SER A 183 3.94 12.57 1.54
CA SER A 183 4.99 13.18 0.70
C SER A 183 6.39 13.11 1.34
N LYS A 184 6.47 13.25 2.67
CA LYS A 184 7.74 13.05 3.39
C LYS A 184 8.21 11.60 3.37
N MET A 185 7.29 10.64 3.54
CA MET A 185 7.61 9.22 3.42
C MET A 185 8.13 8.90 2.02
N GLU A 186 7.47 9.37 0.96
CA GLU A 186 7.96 9.23 -0.43
C GLU A 186 9.37 9.83 -0.58
N SER A 187 9.57 11.05 -0.08
CA SER A 187 10.88 11.73 -0.16
C SER A 187 11.98 10.97 0.59
N CYS A 188 11.71 10.47 1.79
CA CYS A 188 12.65 9.66 2.56
C CYS A 188 12.97 8.33 1.85
N VAL A 189 11.94 7.62 1.34
CA VAL A 189 12.12 6.38 0.59
C VAL A 189 12.96 6.63 -0.66
N LYS A 190 12.69 7.68 -1.43
CA LYS A 190 13.53 8.07 -2.58
C LYS A 190 15.00 8.23 -2.17
N CYS A 191 15.26 8.90 -1.05
CA CYS A 191 16.61 9.11 -0.53
C CYS A 191 17.31 7.79 -0.13
N VAL A 192 16.59 6.89 0.54
CA VAL A 192 17.10 5.54 0.86
C VAL A 192 17.42 4.78 -0.43
N LEU A 193 16.48 4.74 -1.38
CA LEU A 193 16.64 4.04 -2.65
C LEU A 193 17.84 4.60 -3.43
N GLN A 194 17.98 5.93 -3.51
CA GLN A 194 19.06 6.58 -4.24
C GLN A 194 20.44 6.34 -3.63
N LYS A 195 20.53 6.26 -2.30
CA LYS A 195 21.80 6.18 -1.57
C LYS A 195 22.26 4.75 -1.32
N TYR A 196 21.34 3.85 -0.99
CA TYR A 196 21.68 2.51 -0.52
C TYR A 196 21.23 1.38 -1.45
N CYS A 197 20.20 1.57 -2.27
CA CYS A 197 19.73 0.52 -3.19
C CYS A 197 20.54 0.55 -4.49
N ILE A 198 21.79 0.11 -4.39
CA ILE A 198 22.74 0.05 -5.50
C ILE A 198 22.98 -1.43 -5.82
N ASN A 199 22.69 -1.83 -7.05
CA ASN A 199 22.90 -3.21 -7.50
C ASN A 199 24.39 -3.50 -7.79
N ASN A 200 24.68 -4.72 -8.20
CA ASN A 200 26.07 -5.16 -8.45
C ASN A 200 26.76 -4.37 -9.58
N ASN A 201 25.99 -3.83 -10.52
CA ASN A 201 26.47 -3.03 -11.64
C ASN A 201 26.75 -1.56 -11.26
N ASN A 202 26.51 -1.18 -10.01
CA ASN A 202 26.58 0.20 -9.48
C ASN A 202 25.43 1.10 -9.95
N ASP A 203 24.32 0.53 -10.41
CA ASP A 203 23.14 1.28 -10.77
C ASP A 203 22.15 1.34 -9.59
N PRO A 204 21.45 2.48 -9.37
CA PRO A 204 20.33 2.51 -8.45
C PRO A 204 19.21 1.58 -8.92
N GLU A 205 18.82 0.65 -8.07
CA GLU A 205 17.77 -0.34 -8.36
C GLU A 205 17.02 -0.73 -7.09
N GLY A 206 15.71 -0.55 -7.10
CA GLY A 206 14.83 -1.05 -6.04
C GLY A 206 13.43 -1.31 -6.57
N PHE A 207 12.72 -2.24 -5.94
CA PHE A 207 11.35 -2.59 -6.31
C PHE A 207 10.41 -2.00 -5.27
N VAL A 208 9.43 -1.23 -5.71
CA VAL A 208 8.49 -0.53 -4.82
C VAL A 208 7.07 -0.90 -5.22
N VAL A 209 6.25 -1.19 -4.22
CA VAL A 209 4.82 -1.44 -4.36
C VAL A 209 4.10 -0.51 -3.42
N THR A 210 3.18 0.27 -3.95
CA THR A 210 2.33 1.16 -3.18
C THR A 210 0.88 0.86 -3.52
N GLY A 211 -0.02 0.92 -2.55
CA GLY A 211 -1.43 0.63 -2.79
C GLY A 211 -2.36 1.29 -1.79
N ALA A 212 -3.64 0.98 -1.94
CA ALA A 212 -4.71 1.55 -1.15
C ALA A 212 -5.73 0.49 -0.75
N LYS A 213 -6.23 0.58 0.49
CA LYS A 213 -7.34 -0.23 0.97
C LYS A 213 -8.64 0.58 0.83
N PRO A 214 -9.66 0.08 0.13
CA PRO A 214 -10.93 0.78 -0.02
C PRO A 214 -11.56 1.14 1.33
N GLY A 215 -12.12 2.34 1.41
CA GLY A 215 -12.94 2.78 2.54
C GLY A 215 -14.43 2.58 2.28
N THR A 216 -15.27 3.17 3.13
CA THR A 216 -16.73 3.08 3.04
C THR A 216 -17.38 4.26 2.30
N GLU A 217 -16.61 5.32 2.05
CA GLU A 217 -17.10 6.54 1.41
C GLU A 217 -16.61 6.67 -0.02
N THR A 218 -17.26 7.54 -0.79
CA THR A 218 -16.93 7.79 -2.18
C THR A 218 -16.89 9.29 -2.47
N LEU A 219 -15.87 9.74 -3.17
CA LEU A 219 -15.79 11.07 -3.75
C LEU A 219 -16.78 11.17 -4.91
N ASN A 220 -17.63 12.20 -4.85
CA ASN A 220 -18.65 12.50 -5.88
C ASN A 220 -19.54 11.29 -6.25
N LYS A 221 -19.78 10.37 -5.29
CA LYS A 221 -20.56 9.13 -5.48
C LYS A 221 -20.01 8.18 -6.56
N LYS A 222 -18.75 8.34 -6.93
CA LYS A 222 -18.12 7.62 -8.04
C LYS A 222 -16.86 6.89 -7.62
N VAL A 223 -15.91 7.58 -7.00
CA VAL A 223 -14.57 7.04 -6.72
C VAL A 223 -14.44 6.73 -5.24
N ASN A 224 -14.02 5.54 -4.88
CA ASN A 224 -13.83 5.17 -3.47
C ASN A 224 -12.78 6.08 -2.80
N ILE A 225 -13.08 6.54 -1.59
CA ILE A 225 -12.11 7.20 -0.73
C ILE A 225 -11.45 6.10 0.11
N PRO A 226 -10.17 5.76 -0.13
CA PRO A 226 -9.51 4.69 0.60
C PRO A 226 -9.40 5.05 2.08
N SER A 227 -9.53 4.06 2.96
CA SER A 227 -9.32 4.24 4.40
C SER A 227 -7.83 4.27 4.76
N VAL A 228 -7.00 3.51 4.02
CA VAL A 228 -5.57 3.34 4.29
C VAL A 228 -4.80 3.40 2.97
N LEU A 229 -3.66 4.07 2.97
CA LEU A 229 -2.63 3.91 1.95
C LEU A 229 -1.43 3.19 2.55
N TRP A 230 -0.75 2.36 1.75
CA TRP A 230 0.42 1.59 2.16
C TRP A 230 1.49 1.61 1.07
N SER A 231 2.76 1.48 1.45
CA SER A 231 3.90 1.39 0.54
C SER A 231 4.95 0.46 1.13
N ALA A 232 5.61 -0.31 0.29
CA ALA A 232 6.72 -1.17 0.67
C ALA A 232 7.78 -1.17 -0.44
N PHE A 233 9.03 -1.30 -0.05
CA PHE A 233 10.12 -1.52 -1.01
C PHE A 233 11.05 -2.64 -0.57
N CYS A 234 11.74 -3.23 -1.54
CA CYS A 234 12.83 -4.16 -1.31
C CYS A 234 13.93 -3.95 -2.37
N CYS A 235 15.19 -3.99 -1.97
CA CYS A 235 16.33 -3.79 -2.85
C CYS A 235 17.60 -4.47 -2.31
N TYR A 236 18.56 -4.73 -3.20
CA TYR A 236 19.90 -5.10 -2.78
C TYR A 236 20.75 -3.83 -2.56
N SER A 237 21.58 -3.86 -1.52
CA SER A 237 22.57 -2.82 -1.25
C SER A 237 23.98 -3.39 -1.37
N LYS A 238 24.66 -3.11 -2.49
CA LYS A 238 26.06 -3.49 -2.70
C LYS A 238 26.97 -2.94 -1.60
N ASN A 239 26.79 -1.67 -1.22
CA ASN A 239 27.63 -1.00 -0.23
C ASN A 239 27.46 -1.54 1.19
N LYS A 240 26.28 -2.09 1.53
CA LYS A 240 26.03 -2.77 2.81
C LYS A 240 26.16 -4.29 2.71
N ASN A 241 26.36 -4.81 1.50
CA ASN A 241 26.35 -6.23 1.16
C ASN A 241 25.15 -6.99 1.76
N LYS A 242 23.96 -6.37 1.73
CA LYS A 242 22.72 -6.97 2.25
C LYS A 242 21.50 -6.45 1.48
N TRP A 243 20.40 -7.19 1.56
CA TRP A 243 19.10 -6.71 1.11
C TRP A 243 18.47 -5.81 2.16
N LEU A 244 17.78 -4.78 1.70
CA LEU A 244 17.07 -3.80 2.52
C LEU A 244 15.59 -3.84 2.15
N ALA A 245 14.73 -3.74 3.15
CA ALA A 245 13.30 -3.59 2.95
C ALA A 245 12.67 -2.77 4.07
N SER A 246 11.56 -2.12 3.78
CA SER A 246 10.69 -1.47 4.77
C SER A 246 9.30 -1.27 4.18
N ALA A 247 8.33 -1.07 5.07
CA ALA A 247 6.95 -0.73 4.76
C ALA A 247 6.51 0.51 5.53
N HIS A 248 5.47 1.15 5.02
CA HIS A 248 4.80 2.29 5.60
C HIS A 248 3.30 2.18 5.32
N TRP A 249 2.46 2.62 6.24
CA TRP A 249 1.05 2.84 5.97
C TRP A 249 0.48 3.93 6.87
N GLY A 250 -0.61 4.53 6.43
CA GLY A 250 -1.32 5.55 7.19
C GLY A 250 -2.79 5.58 6.84
N ASN A 251 -3.61 5.94 7.83
CA ASN A 251 -5.03 6.22 7.61
C ASN A 251 -5.15 7.49 6.78
N ASN A 252 -6.06 7.48 5.79
CA ASN A 252 -6.33 8.62 4.92
C ASN A 252 -7.21 9.66 5.64
N ILE A 253 -6.65 10.29 6.68
CA ILE A 253 -7.33 11.24 7.57
C ILE A 253 -6.57 12.57 7.59
N ALA A 254 -7.25 13.63 8.03
CA ALA A 254 -6.62 14.94 8.17
C ALA A 254 -5.50 14.91 9.21
N GLU A 255 -4.39 15.57 8.89
CA GLU A 255 -3.26 15.75 9.80
C GLU A 255 -3.18 17.21 10.27
N ASP A 256 -3.03 17.39 11.58
CA ASP A 256 -2.96 18.72 12.21
C ASP A 256 -1.56 19.34 12.14
N SER A 257 -0.51 18.53 11.92
CA SER A 257 0.87 18.98 11.92
C SER A 257 1.62 18.59 10.66
N LYS A 258 2.20 19.60 9.99
CA LYS A 258 3.16 19.41 8.90
C LYS A 258 4.48 18.81 9.36
N SER A 259 4.77 18.71 10.66
CA SER A 259 6.00 18.07 11.17
C SER A 259 5.89 16.56 11.31
N LYS A 260 4.68 15.99 11.20
CA LYS A 260 4.43 14.56 11.32
C LYS A 260 5.20 13.76 10.26
N TYR A 261 5.70 12.60 10.65
CA TYR A 261 6.25 11.57 9.78
C TYR A 261 5.41 10.30 9.92
N LEU A 262 5.33 9.52 8.86
CA LEU A 262 4.88 8.14 8.99
C LEU A 262 5.94 7.31 9.69
N GLU A 263 5.48 6.36 10.49
CA GLU A 263 6.35 5.40 11.13
C GLU A 263 6.89 4.41 10.09
N THR A 264 8.18 4.12 10.17
CA THR A 264 8.82 3.08 9.34
C THR A 264 8.63 1.74 9.99
N LYS A 265 8.08 0.81 9.23
CA LYS A 265 7.67 -0.52 9.71
C LYS A 265 8.29 -1.60 8.85
N THR A 266 8.22 -2.82 9.35
CA THR A 266 8.77 -4.01 8.69
C THR A 266 7.75 -4.61 7.71
N LEU A 267 8.21 -5.45 6.77
CA LEU A 267 7.31 -6.19 5.88
C LEU A 267 6.42 -7.18 6.66
N LYS A 268 6.92 -7.73 7.78
CA LYS A 268 6.15 -8.60 8.66
C LYS A 268 4.96 -7.85 9.28
N GLU A 269 5.18 -6.64 9.78
CA GLU A 269 4.07 -5.86 10.34
C GLU A 269 3.05 -5.45 9.27
N LEU A 270 3.50 -5.13 8.04
CA LEU A 270 2.58 -4.90 6.92
C LEU A 270 1.65 -6.09 6.68
N HIS A 271 2.23 -7.30 6.66
CA HIS A 271 1.45 -8.52 6.52
C HIS A 271 0.50 -8.74 7.70
N GLN A 272 0.98 -8.57 8.94
CA GLN A 272 0.17 -8.82 10.13
C GLN A 272 -0.99 -7.81 10.32
N GLU A 273 -0.78 -6.55 9.94
CA GLU A 273 -1.75 -5.47 10.18
C GLU A 273 -2.69 -5.25 9.00
N LEU A 274 -2.21 -5.42 7.77
CA LEU A 274 -3.01 -5.17 6.56
C LEU A 274 -3.33 -6.45 5.76
N ASN A 275 -2.79 -7.61 6.13
CA ASN A 275 -2.86 -8.85 5.35
C ASN A 275 -2.28 -8.71 3.94
N ILE A 276 -1.19 -7.96 3.79
CA ILE A 276 -0.54 -7.72 2.49
C ILE A 276 0.88 -8.28 2.53
N GLU A 277 1.18 -9.21 1.65
CA GLU A 277 2.55 -9.67 1.40
C GLU A 277 3.06 -8.99 0.13
N ALA A 278 3.82 -7.90 0.28
CA ALA A 278 4.26 -7.08 -0.85
C ALA A 278 5.31 -7.77 -1.76
N PHE A 279 6.14 -8.65 -1.19
CA PHE A 279 7.23 -9.34 -1.89
C PHE A 279 7.21 -10.84 -1.59
N PRO A 280 6.21 -11.58 -2.11
CA PRO A 280 6.13 -13.02 -1.89
C PRO A 280 7.26 -13.76 -2.58
N ASN A 281 7.56 -14.96 -2.10
CA ASN A 281 8.61 -15.83 -2.64
C ASN A 281 9.99 -15.14 -2.79
N SER A 282 10.25 -14.15 -1.93
CA SER A 282 11.46 -13.33 -1.97
C SER A 282 12.19 -13.42 -0.61
N PRO A 283 12.79 -14.58 -0.27
CA PRO A 283 13.45 -14.81 1.03
C PRO A 283 14.60 -13.82 1.30
N GLN A 284 15.12 -13.18 0.27
CA GLN A 284 16.13 -12.14 0.38
C GLN A 284 15.61 -10.84 1.02
N CYS A 285 14.31 -10.53 0.92
CA CYS A 285 13.76 -9.31 1.50
C CYS A 285 13.62 -9.47 3.02
N PRO A 286 14.32 -8.67 3.84
CA PRO A 286 14.25 -8.83 5.29
C PRO A 286 12.85 -8.52 5.80
N LEU A 287 12.24 -9.48 6.49
CA LEU A 287 10.87 -9.35 6.97
C LEU A 287 10.75 -8.58 8.29
N THR A 288 11.80 -8.53 9.09
CA THR A 288 11.78 -8.00 10.47
C THR A 288 12.72 -6.83 10.70
N GLU A 289 13.38 -6.34 9.66
CA GLU A 289 14.28 -5.18 9.73
C GLU A 289 13.64 -3.97 9.05
N THR A 290 14.16 -2.79 9.38
CA THR A 290 13.82 -1.54 8.69
C THR A 290 15.09 -0.78 8.31
N VAL A 291 14.95 0.20 7.43
CA VAL A 291 16.04 1.11 7.02
C VAL A 291 16.23 2.31 7.95
N SER A 292 15.52 2.36 9.08
CA SER A 292 15.53 3.51 9.99
C SER A 292 16.92 3.80 10.58
N GLU A 293 17.78 2.78 10.68
CA GLU A 293 19.19 2.94 11.07
C GLU A 293 19.99 3.88 10.15
N PHE A 294 19.56 4.07 8.90
CA PHE A 294 20.25 4.93 7.94
C PHE A 294 19.76 6.38 7.93
N TYR A 295 18.67 6.70 8.64
CA TYR A 295 18.07 8.05 8.61
C TYR A 295 18.99 9.17 9.07
N PRO A 296 19.85 9.00 10.11
CA PRO A 296 20.81 10.04 10.47
C PRO A 296 21.76 10.39 9.33
N GLU A 297 22.30 9.39 8.63
CA GLU A 297 23.24 9.60 7.52
C GLU A 297 22.54 10.17 6.28
N ILE A 298 21.27 9.81 6.05
CA ILE A 298 20.45 10.40 4.98
C ILE A 298 20.16 11.86 5.26
N ASN A 299 19.77 12.20 6.49
CA ASN A 299 19.40 13.56 6.86
C ASN A 299 20.58 14.55 6.85
N LEU A 300 21.82 14.05 6.81
CA LEU A 300 23.04 14.85 6.63
C LEU A 300 23.37 15.11 5.15
N ASP A 301 22.76 14.37 4.22
CA ASP A 301 22.97 14.55 2.79
C ASP A 301 22.26 15.83 2.31
N ASN A 302 22.93 16.64 1.49
CA ASN A 302 22.40 17.92 1.05
C ASN A 302 21.10 17.78 0.25
N ASP A 303 20.99 16.75 -0.57
CA ASP A 303 19.81 16.52 -1.42
C ASP A 303 18.63 15.89 -0.65
N CYS A 304 18.92 15.34 0.54
CA CYS A 304 17.97 14.58 1.36
C CYS A 304 17.82 15.13 2.79
N LYS A 305 18.28 16.37 3.01
CA LYS A 305 18.34 16.98 4.33
C LYS A 305 16.97 17.04 4.99
N ASN A 306 16.86 16.46 6.19
CA ASN A 306 15.63 16.42 6.99
C ASN A 306 14.41 15.81 6.27
N MET A 307 14.62 14.93 5.28
CA MET A 307 13.52 14.25 4.59
C MET A 307 13.02 13.03 5.35
N CYS A 308 13.89 12.40 6.15
CA CYS A 308 13.56 11.21 6.93
C CYS A 308 13.24 11.55 8.39
N PRO A 309 12.45 10.70 9.09
CA PRO A 309 12.19 10.86 10.51
C PRO A 309 13.48 11.07 11.32
N PRO A 310 13.53 12.07 12.22
CA PRO A 310 14.68 12.21 13.11
C PRO A 310 14.74 11.00 14.04
N GLN A 311 15.95 10.49 14.28
CA GLN A 311 16.13 9.43 15.26
C GLN A 311 15.72 9.98 16.64
N ALA A 312 14.92 9.22 17.40
CA ALA A 312 14.66 9.58 18.78
C ALA A 312 16.01 9.66 19.51
N SER A 313 16.28 10.80 20.15
CA SER A 313 17.47 10.94 21.00
C SER A 313 17.55 9.76 21.94
N SER A 314 18.68 9.06 21.94
CA SER A 314 18.98 7.95 22.86
C SER A 314 19.14 8.48 24.29
N ALA A 315 18.08 9.03 24.86
CA ALA A 315 17.92 9.04 26.29
C ALA A 315 17.63 7.59 26.73
N PRO A 316 18.11 7.13 27.91
CA PRO A 316 17.72 5.84 28.46
C PRO A 316 16.19 5.73 28.43
N PRO A 317 15.62 4.53 28.24
CA PRO A 317 14.17 4.37 28.21
C PRO A 317 13.61 4.85 29.54
N THR A 318 13.07 6.07 29.56
CA THR A 318 12.15 6.47 30.61
C THR A 318 10.97 5.53 30.43
N THR A 319 10.70 4.72 31.43
CA THR A 319 9.58 3.78 31.47
C THR A 319 8.26 4.54 31.42
N THR A 320 7.88 5.03 30.24
CA THR A 320 6.53 5.53 29.99
C THR A 320 5.69 4.32 29.66
N THR A 321 4.98 3.84 30.68
CA THR A 321 3.86 2.91 30.55
C THR A 321 3.00 3.33 29.35
N PRO A 322 2.70 2.43 28.40
CA PRO A 322 1.94 2.79 27.20
C PRO A 322 0.59 3.40 27.60
N THR A 323 0.43 4.69 27.36
CA THR A 323 -0.82 5.40 27.55
C THR A 323 -1.71 5.13 26.35
N PHE A 324 -2.56 4.11 26.45
CA PHE A 324 -3.61 3.87 25.47
C PHE A 324 -4.52 5.11 25.37
N THR A 325 -4.83 5.51 24.14
CA THR A 325 -5.83 6.56 23.92
C THR A 325 -7.21 6.09 24.40
N ARG A 326 -8.09 7.05 24.73
CA ARG A 326 -9.48 6.75 25.16
C ARG A 326 -10.22 5.81 24.21
N HIS A 327 -9.99 5.97 22.91
CA HIS A 327 -10.57 5.12 21.88
C HIS A 327 -9.99 3.70 21.90
N GLN A 328 -8.67 3.53 22.01
CA GLN A 328 -8.03 2.22 22.10
C GLN A 328 -8.45 1.44 23.35
N LEU A 329 -8.56 2.11 24.51
CA LEU A 329 -9.07 1.51 25.74
C LEU A 329 -10.54 1.07 25.61
N MET A 330 -11.38 1.86 24.94
CA MET A 330 -12.76 1.46 24.64
C MET A 330 -12.82 0.21 23.75
N MET A 331 -12.02 0.18 22.68
CA MET A 331 -11.95 -0.97 21.78
C MET A 331 -11.49 -2.24 22.50
N LEU A 332 -10.45 -2.14 23.32
CA LEU A 332 -9.95 -3.23 24.17
C LEU A 332 -11.05 -3.70 25.16
N TYR A 333 -11.71 -2.77 25.84
CA TYR A 333 -12.78 -3.07 26.80
C TYR A 333 -13.96 -3.81 26.16
N HIS A 334 -14.43 -3.34 25.00
CA HIS A 334 -15.53 -3.98 24.27
C HIS A 334 -15.13 -5.37 23.76
N ARG A 335 -13.92 -5.53 23.25
CA ARG A 335 -13.39 -6.82 22.79
C ARG A 335 -13.26 -7.82 23.94
N SER A 336 -12.73 -7.40 25.09
CA SER A 336 -12.61 -8.24 26.28
C SER A 336 -13.98 -8.64 26.85
N LYS A 337 -14.98 -7.74 26.88
CA LYS A 337 -16.36 -8.09 27.25
C LYS A 337 -16.97 -9.13 26.31
N LEU A 338 -16.72 -9.02 25.00
CA LEU A 338 -17.20 -9.98 24.01
C LEU A 338 -16.57 -11.36 24.22
N MET A 339 -15.25 -11.42 24.43
CA MET A 339 -14.53 -12.66 24.72
C MET A 339 -15.03 -13.32 26.01
N CYS A 340 -15.19 -12.55 27.10
CA CYS A 340 -15.72 -13.07 28.35
C CYS A 340 -17.16 -13.61 28.23
N ARG A 341 -18.01 -12.96 27.42
CA ARG A 341 -19.37 -13.48 27.13
C ARG A 341 -19.33 -14.80 26.37
N LYS A 342 -18.44 -14.93 25.38
CA LYS A 342 -18.24 -16.19 24.63
C LYS A 342 -17.74 -17.30 25.57
N ALA A 343 -16.73 -17.00 26.40
CA ALA A 343 -16.15 -17.94 27.35
C ALA A 343 -17.16 -18.44 28.40
N LEU A 344 -18.00 -17.54 28.97
CA LEU A 344 -19.01 -17.92 29.97
C LEU A 344 -20.21 -18.69 29.40
N ARG A 345 -20.51 -18.55 28.11
CA ARG A 345 -21.58 -19.29 27.43
C ARG A 345 -21.19 -20.74 27.15
N ARG A 346 -19.90 -21.00 26.89
CA ARG A 346 -19.35 -22.35 26.79
C ARG A 346 -19.32 -22.95 28.20
N ARG A 347 -20.30 -23.79 28.56
CA ARG A 347 -20.31 -24.52 29.85
C ARG A 347 -19.15 -25.51 29.89
N ALA A 348 -17.94 -25.05 30.18
CA ALA A 348 -16.80 -25.92 30.43
C ALA A 348 -16.77 -26.30 31.92
N ASN A 349 -17.10 -27.56 32.20
CA ASN A 349 -16.87 -28.23 33.49
C ASN A 349 -15.37 -28.45 33.70
N GLN A 350 -14.60 -27.37 33.90
CA GLN A 350 -13.20 -27.47 34.30
C GLN A 350 -13.02 -26.86 35.70
N SER A 351 -12.73 -27.73 36.67
CA SER A 351 -12.58 -27.44 38.09
C SER A 351 -11.14 -27.05 38.49
N SER A 352 -10.41 -26.38 37.61
CA SER A 352 -9.08 -25.86 37.95
C SER A 352 -9.18 -24.52 38.69
N SER A 353 -8.27 -24.23 39.62
CA SER A 353 -8.21 -22.94 40.33
C SER A 353 -8.07 -21.76 39.35
N GLN A 354 -7.35 -21.97 38.24
CA GLN A 354 -7.11 -20.97 37.21
C GLN A 354 -8.37 -20.66 36.37
N SER A 355 -9.17 -21.68 36.03
CA SER A 355 -10.44 -21.50 35.32
C SER A 355 -11.50 -20.80 36.18
N LEU A 356 -11.52 -21.05 37.49
CA LEU A 356 -12.41 -20.35 38.44
C LEU A 356 -12.03 -18.86 38.60
N ARG A 357 -10.72 -18.56 38.69
CA ARG A 357 -10.23 -17.17 38.75
C ARG A 357 -10.59 -16.40 37.48
N LEU A 358 -10.31 -16.95 36.31
CA LEU A 358 -10.63 -16.32 35.02
C LEU A 358 -12.14 -16.10 34.85
N ARG A 359 -12.96 -17.08 35.28
CA ARG A 359 -14.42 -16.99 35.26
C ARG A 359 -14.94 -15.85 36.13
N ARG A 360 -14.38 -15.68 37.34
CA ARG A 360 -14.73 -14.58 38.25
C ARG A 360 -14.39 -13.22 37.64
N LEU A 361 -13.18 -13.08 37.10
CA LEU A 361 -12.74 -11.87 36.39
C LEU A 361 -13.65 -11.50 35.22
N CYS A 362 -14.06 -12.48 34.42
CA CYS A 362 -14.99 -12.26 33.31
C CYS A 362 -16.39 -11.83 33.77
N LEU A 363 -16.90 -12.39 34.86
CA LEU A 363 -18.19 -11.98 35.44
C LEU A 363 -18.11 -10.54 35.98
N ASP A 364 -17.03 -10.18 36.64
CA ASP A 364 -16.81 -8.83 37.17
C ASP A 364 -16.69 -7.81 36.04
N LEU A 365 -15.94 -8.13 34.97
CA LEU A 365 -15.84 -7.29 33.78
C LEU A 365 -17.20 -7.08 33.12
N ILE A 366 -18.02 -8.13 32.96
CA ILE A 366 -19.37 -8.02 32.35
C ILE A 366 -20.34 -7.24 33.23
N ARG A 367 -20.31 -7.45 34.56
CA ARG A 367 -21.20 -6.80 35.53
C ARG A 367 -20.83 -5.33 35.78
N SER A 368 -19.59 -4.93 35.50
CA SER A 368 -19.19 -3.52 35.60
C SER A 368 -20.09 -2.62 34.75
N ARG A 369 -20.80 -1.69 35.43
CA ARG A 369 -21.59 -0.57 34.86
C ARG A 369 -20.75 0.70 34.66
N LEU A 370 -19.43 0.62 34.81
CA LEU A 370 -18.54 1.77 34.89
C LEU A 370 -18.59 2.65 33.63
N ARG A 371 -18.68 3.97 33.85
CA ARG A 371 -18.39 4.98 32.81
C ARG A 371 -16.87 5.08 32.64
N PHE A 372 -16.45 5.42 31.42
CA PHE A 372 -15.08 5.33 30.93
C PHE A 372 -14.03 6.10 31.74
N ASP A 373 -14.44 7.12 32.52
CA ASP A 373 -13.54 8.00 33.26
C ASP A 373 -13.05 7.47 34.62
N GLU A 374 -13.60 6.36 35.11
CA GLU A 374 -13.30 5.83 36.46
C GLU A 374 -12.51 4.51 36.48
N SER A 375 -11.78 4.14 35.42
CA SER A 375 -11.02 2.88 35.44
C SER A 375 -9.88 2.91 36.48
N ASN A 376 -9.98 2.10 37.53
CA ASN A 376 -8.94 1.93 38.55
C ASN A 376 -7.90 0.87 38.15
N LEU A 377 -6.75 0.86 38.86
CA LEU A 377 -5.61 -0.03 38.65
C LEU A 377 -6.00 -1.53 38.53
N PRO A 378 -6.92 -2.06 39.36
CA PRO A 378 -7.40 -3.44 39.24
C PRO A 378 -8.00 -3.78 37.88
N LEU A 379 -8.74 -2.87 37.24
CA LEU A 379 -9.36 -3.15 35.93
C LEU A 379 -8.30 -3.26 34.81
N LYS A 380 -7.21 -2.49 34.92
CA LYS A 380 -6.09 -2.55 33.97
C LYS A 380 -5.32 -3.86 34.10
N GLU A 381 -5.08 -4.32 35.32
CA GLU A 381 -4.44 -5.62 35.59
C GLU A 381 -5.29 -6.78 35.06
N VAL A 382 -6.60 -6.73 35.25
CA VAL A 382 -7.53 -7.76 34.72
C VAL A 382 -7.51 -7.81 33.20
N LEU A 383 -7.44 -6.66 32.51
CA LEU A 383 -7.34 -6.61 31.06
C LEU A 383 -6.00 -7.17 30.55
N LEU A 384 -4.89 -6.85 31.23
CA LEU A 384 -3.56 -7.37 30.90
C LEU A 384 -3.45 -8.89 31.15
N GLU A 385 -4.01 -9.37 32.26
CA GLU A 385 -4.01 -10.80 32.60
C GLU A 385 -4.87 -11.61 31.62
N LEU A 386 -6.00 -11.06 31.13
CA LEU A 386 -6.82 -11.69 30.09
C LEU A 386 -6.14 -11.71 28.71
N LEU A 387 -5.39 -10.65 28.36
CA LEU A 387 -4.61 -10.60 27.11
C LEU A 387 -3.47 -11.63 27.13
N ASN A 388 -2.79 -11.78 28.26
CA ASN A 388 -1.66 -12.70 28.41
C ASN A 388 -2.07 -14.18 28.49
N ASN A 389 -3.30 -14.48 28.94
CA ASN A 389 -3.81 -15.85 29.06
C ASN A 389 -4.66 -16.31 27.85
N GLY A 390 -4.65 -15.57 26.74
CA GLY A 390 -5.47 -15.83 25.54
C GLY A 390 -5.27 -17.20 24.87
N ASP A 391 -4.23 -17.95 25.24
CA ASP A 391 -3.94 -19.29 24.70
C ASP A 391 -4.72 -20.44 25.38
N LEU A 392 -5.44 -20.21 26.49
CA LEU A 392 -6.13 -21.29 27.23
C LEU A 392 -7.51 -21.70 26.67
N TYR A 393 -8.02 -21.00 25.66
CA TYR A 393 -9.29 -21.32 25.02
C TYR A 393 -9.14 -21.33 23.49
N HIS A 394 -8.19 -22.11 22.99
CA HIS A 394 -8.15 -22.47 21.58
C HIS A 394 -9.15 -23.57 21.27
N ASP A 395 -10.12 -23.22 20.43
CA ASP A 395 -11.01 -24.15 19.74
C ASP A 395 -10.34 -24.48 18.39
N GLU A 396 -9.95 -25.72 18.16
CA GLU A 396 -9.36 -26.14 16.87
C GLU A 396 -10.36 -26.09 15.71
N ASN A 397 -11.64 -25.76 15.96
CA ASN A 397 -12.70 -25.71 14.95
C ASN A 397 -13.38 -24.33 14.77
N ASP A 398 -12.83 -23.22 15.32
CA ASP A 398 -13.39 -21.87 15.13
C ASP A 398 -12.50 -21.00 14.21
N HIS A 399 -12.85 -20.94 12.91
CA HIS A 399 -12.12 -20.23 11.86
C HIS A 399 -12.30 -18.70 11.86
N ASN A 400 -12.74 -18.09 12.97
CA ASN A 400 -12.92 -16.64 13.06
C ASN A 400 -12.42 -16.06 14.39
N HIS A 401 -11.09 -16.01 14.61
CA HIS A 401 -10.43 -14.85 15.21
C HIS A 401 -8.88 -14.93 15.18
N PRO A 402 -8.19 -13.77 15.04
CA PRO A 402 -6.73 -13.70 14.96
C PRO A 402 -6.07 -13.78 16.34
N LYS A 403 -5.06 -14.66 16.45
CA LYS A 403 -4.06 -14.69 17.53
C LYS A 403 -3.17 -13.45 17.42
N LEU A 404 -3.03 -12.67 18.50
CA LEU A 404 -1.90 -11.77 18.73
C LEU A 404 -1.87 -11.31 20.20
N LEU A 405 -0.82 -11.69 20.93
CA LEU A 405 0.22 -10.79 21.45
C LEU A 405 1.41 -11.62 22.01
N PRO A 406 2.65 -11.09 21.95
CA PRO A 406 3.87 -11.80 22.32
C PRO A 406 4.04 -11.95 23.84
N LYS A 407 4.67 -13.07 24.22
CA LYS A 407 5.21 -13.32 25.55
C LYS A 407 6.27 -12.26 25.90
N SER A 408 6.12 -11.69 27.11
CA SER A 408 7.13 -11.08 28.01
C SER A 408 6.73 -9.66 28.43
N ILE A 409 6.01 -9.55 29.55
CA ILE A 409 5.95 -8.32 30.36
C ILE A 409 6.42 -8.71 31.75
N THR A 410 7.62 -8.26 32.12
CA THR A 410 8.16 -8.43 33.46
C THR A 410 7.48 -7.43 34.39
N ILE A 411 6.79 -7.92 35.42
CA ILE A 411 6.22 -7.10 36.48
C ILE A 411 7.33 -6.88 37.52
N VAL A 412 7.69 -5.63 37.79
CA VAL A 412 8.49 -5.24 38.96
C VAL A 412 7.52 -4.66 39.98
N ASN A 413 7.57 -5.19 41.21
CA ASN A 413 6.65 -4.95 42.33
C ASN A 413 6.49 -3.47 42.70
#